data_AF-A0A9C9CBN6-F1
#
_entry.id   AF-A0A9C9CBN6-F1
#
_cell.length_a   1.000
_cell.length_b   1.000
_cell.length_c   1.000
_cell.angle_alpha   90.00
_cell.angle_beta   90.00
_cell.angle_gamma   90.00
#
_symmetry.space_group_name_H-M   'P 1'
#
loop_
_entity.id
_entity.type
_entity.pdbx_description
1 polymer ?
#
loop_
_entity_poly.entity_id
_entity_poly.type
_entity_poly.pdbx_seq_one_letter_code
_entity_poly.pdbx_strand_id
1 'polypeptide(L)'
;MNASSQKKQTLTVALLSLIGVSLLIAIFYSSVWWVSLTAPNYPEESFPDGVRIEFHINGVFNGCQLQNKAEIQEEEALDCVHEMDTINHYVGMYPIAAGAPVERGFGQFLIAFMVIMLIGFMCVKPKIRVAIMSAGFAALAVWMYLTIYSDGGFALQNEGFVQAVVTSLDQEASGTSDESEEIVIGGVAGVLKQSLEESGVEVVLPSELERKQKQALGKDSSKDVLIEQLRATYEIDRAKSNGKLEAWNGSTMQVMLWSYAKTLGRYFNNQEEIVPMVHTLKLAINVAFWGLIGAMLLLVYGARKNGGFLYWILVLVPMALPLFFVIDYSAWLWWYGHTLNDMGAFSVKPFMPTVFGNGKVAQFTTHSYPDIGFGLMVVLFFVLAAAALIRRKQFRDSEQ
;
A
#
# COMPACT_ATOMS: atom_id res chain seq x y z
N MET A 1 28.30 -21.91 -32.95
CA MET A 1 28.24 -20.42 -32.92
C MET A 1 29.54 -19.88 -32.31
N ASN A 2 30.18 -18.81 -32.83
CA ASN A 2 31.47 -18.33 -32.27
C ASN A 2 31.31 -17.66 -30.89
N ALA A 3 32.30 -17.83 -29.99
CA ALA A 3 32.29 -17.35 -28.60
C ALA A 3 31.97 -15.85 -28.43
N SER A 4 32.32 -15.02 -29.42
CA SER A 4 31.97 -13.60 -29.47
C SER A 4 30.45 -13.36 -29.51
N SER A 5 29.70 -14.19 -30.24
CA SER A 5 28.24 -14.11 -30.32
C SER A 5 27.56 -14.44 -28.99
N GLN A 6 28.01 -15.49 -28.31
CA GLN A 6 27.51 -15.88 -26.98
C GLN A 6 27.81 -14.80 -25.92
N LYS A 7 28.98 -14.17 -25.99
CA LYS A 7 29.35 -13.05 -25.10
C LYS A 7 28.43 -11.84 -25.32
N LYS A 8 28.16 -11.48 -26.58
CA LYS A 8 27.22 -10.41 -26.93
C LYS A 8 25.80 -10.69 -26.42
N GLN A 9 25.26 -11.88 -26.66
CA GLN A 9 23.93 -12.27 -26.16
C GLN A 9 23.85 -12.20 -24.63
N THR A 10 24.87 -12.69 -23.92
CA THR A 10 24.93 -12.61 -22.45
C THR A 10 24.91 -11.16 -21.96
N LEU A 11 25.67 -10.27 -22.61
CA LEU A 11 25.70 -8.85 -22.29
C LEU A 11 24.34 -8.19 -22.55
N THR A 12 23.69 -8.50 -23.68
CA THR A 12 22.35 -7.97 -24.00
C THR A 12 21.31 -8.41 -22.98
N VAL A 13 21.30 -9.70 -22.59
CA VAL A 13 20.39 -10.19 -21.54
C VAL A 13 20.67 -9.48 -20.21
N ALA A 14 21.94 -9.30 -19.85
CA ALA A 14 22.32 -8.59 -18.64
C ALA A 14 21.82 -7.13 -18.64
N LEU A 15 21.98 -6.41 -19.76
CA LEU A 15 21.49 -5.04 -19.92
C LEU A 15 19.96 -4.97 -19.77
N LEU A 16 19.21 -5.85 -20.47
CA LEU A 16 17.76 -5.87 -20.40
C LEU A 16 17.25 -6.22 -19.00
N SER A 17 17.90 -7.17 -18.31
CA SER A 17 17.57 -7.48 -16.92
C SER A 17 17.86 -6.32 -15.96
N LEU A 18 18.94 -5.56 -16.18
CA LEU A 18 19.23 -4.35 -15.39
C LEU A 18 18.17 -3.26 -15.62
N ILE A 19 17.74 -3.05 -16.87
CA ILE A 19 16.60 -2.17 -17.17
C ILE A 19 15.35 -2.66 -16.44
N GLY A 20 15.10 -3.97 -16.44
CA GLY A 20 14.00 -4.57 -15.68
C GLY A 20 14.08 -4.30 -14.17
N VAL A 21 15.27 -4.38 -13.57
CA VAL A 21 15.50 -4.03 -12.16
C VAL A 21 15.20 -2.54 -11.90
N SER A 22 15.67 -1.64 -12.77
CA SER A 22 15.37 -0.21 -12.64
C SER A 22 13.87 0.07 -12.76
N LEU A 23 13.18 -0.60 -13.67
CA LEU A 23 11.73 -0.50 -13.82
C LEU A 23 10.99 -0.99 -12.57
N LEU A 24 11.38 -2.13 -11.98
CA LEU A 24 10.78 -2.63 -10.73
C LEU A 24 10.89 -1.63 -9.59
N ILE A 25 12.03 -0.95 -9.46
CA ILE A 25 12.24 0.09 -8.44
C ILE A 25 11.33 1.29 -8.73
N ALA A 26 11.25 1.74 -9.98
CA ALA A 26 10.37 2.86 -10.35
C ALA A 26 8.88 2.54 -10.12
N ILE A 27 8.45 1.33 -10.47
CA ILE A 27 7.08 0.85 -10.26
C ILE A 27 6.70 0.89 -8.79
N PHE A 28 7.60 0.52 -7.87
CA PHE A 28 7.31 0.49 -6.43
C PHE A 28 6.88 1.85 -5.87
N TYR A 29 7.40 2.95 -6.42
CA TYR A 29 7.10 4.32 -5.97
C TYR A 29 6.08 5.04 -6.85
N SER A 30 5.57 4.41 -7.91
CA SER A 30 4.63 5.04 -8.83
C SER A 30 3.19 4.63 -8.51
N SER A 31 2.24 5.54 -8.75
CA SER A 31 0.82 5.18 -8.83
C SER A 31 0.65 4.15 -9.94
N VAL A 32 0.07 2.99 -9.60
CA VAL A 32 -0.15 1.87 -10.53
C VAL A 32 -1.52 2.00 -11.18
N TRP A 33 -2.52 2.38 -10.40
CA TRP A 33 -3.91 2.46 -10.84
C TRP A 33 -4.61 3.56 -10.06
N TRP A 34 -5.57 4.24 -10.67
CA TRP A 34 -6.38 5.23 -9.96
C TRP A 34 -7.86 4.90 -10.08
N VAL A 35 -8.60 5.27 -9.06
CA VAL A 35 -10.07 5.20 -9.03
C VAL A 35 -10.60 6.57 -8.63
N SER A 36 -11.65 7.00 -9.31
CA SER A 36 -12.38 8.22 -8.98
C SER A 36 -13.88 7.97 -8.93
N LEU A 37 -14.56 8.61 -7.98
CA LEU A 37 -16.01 8.70 -7.93
C LEU A 37 -16.48 10.12 -8.24
N THR A 38 -17.40 10.26 -9.18
CA THR A 38 -18.08 11.53 -9.48
C THR A 38 -19.58 11.40 -9.17
N ALA A 39 -20.17 12.44 -8.62
CA ALA A 39 -21.61 12.50 -8.34
C ALA A 39 -22.09 13.96 -8.30
N PRO A 40 -23.40 14.23 -8.40
CA PRO A 40 -23.95 15.59 -8.29
C PRO A 40 -23.56 16.33 -7.00
N ASN A 41 -23.35 15.58 -5.91
CA ASN A 41 -22.94 16.11 -4.60
C ASN A 41 -21.45 16.46 -4.53
N TYR A 42 -20.65 16.04 -5.52
CA TYR A 42 -19.22 16.31 -5.63
C TYR A 42 -18.97 17.16 -6.88
N PRO A 43 -19.20 18.49 -6.80
CA PRO A 43 -19.14 19.36 -7.97
C PRO A 43 -17.72 19.48 -8.52
N GLU A 44 -17.59 19.55 -9.85
CA GLU A 44 -16.30 19.66 -10.56
C GLU A 44 -15.45 20.88 -10.09
N GLU A 45 -16.09 21.92 -9.55
CA GLU A 45 -15.38 23.08 -9.01
C GLU A 45 -14.55 22.73 -7.76
N SER A 46 -15.00 21.82 -6.92
CA SER A 46 -14.26 21.35 -5.72
C SER A 46 -13.56 20.02 -5.95
N PHE A 47 -14.10 19.19 -6.85
CA PHE A 47 -13.61 17.86 -7.18
C PHE A 47 -13.46 17.72 -8.70
N PRO A 48 -12.49 18.39 -9.33
CA PRO A 48 -12.33 18.39 -10.79
C PRO A 48 -12.08 16.98 -11.34
N ASP A 49 -11.39 16.15 -10.57
CA ASP A 49 -11.12 14.74 -10.89
C ASP A 49 -12.05 13.79 -10.11
N GLY A 50 -13.12 14.28 -9.49
CA GLY A 50 -13.94 13.53 -8.53
C GLY A 50 -13.20 13.20 -7.23
N VAL A 51 -13.78 12.30 -6.42
CA VAL A 51 -13.13 11.72 -5.23
C VAL A 51 -12.12 10.70 -5.70
N ARG A 52 -10.89 11.15 -5.96
CA ARG A 52 -9.82 10.34 -6.56
C ARG A 52 -8.87 9.77 -5.52
N ILE A 53 -8.58 8.47 -5.65
CA ILE A 53 -7.57 7.74 -4.89
C ILE A 53 -6.58 7.06 -5.83
N GLU A 54 -5.35 6.90 -5.38
CA GLU A 54 -4.25 6.32 -6.15
C GLU A 54 -3.69 5.07 -5.46
N PHE A 55 -3.67 3.95 -6.19
CA PHE A 55 -3.16 2.67 -5.72
C PHE A 55 -1.69 2.53 -6.07
N HIS A 56 -0.86 2.39 -5.05
CA HIS A 56 0.55 2.08 -5.17
C HIS A 56 0.82 0.68 -4.60
N ILE A 57 1.98 0.10 -4.90
CA ILE A 57 2.37 -1.20 -4.31
C ILE A 57 2.43 -1.15 -2.78
N ASN A 58 2.81 0.01 -2.23
CA ASN A 58 3.03 0.20 -0.81
C ASN A 58 1.87 0.88 -0.06
N GLY A 59 0.77 1.25 -0.73
CA GLY A 59 -0.27 2.05 -0.08
C GLY A 59 -1.38 2.50 -1.02
N VAL A 60 -2.38 3.14 -0.42
CA VAL A 60 -3.37 3.93 -1.16
C VAL A 60 -3.22 5.36 -0.70
N PHE A 61 -3.14 6.28 -1.65
CA PHE A 61 -2.81 7.67 -1.40
C PHE A 61 -3.88 8.61 -1.96
N ASN A 62 -3.91 9.81 -1.39
CA ASN A 62 -4.83 10.87 -1.80
C ASN A 62 -4.51 11.33 -3.23
N GLY A 63 -5.49 11.21 -4.13
CA GLY A 63 -5.37 11.68 -5.52
C GLY A 63 -5.95 13.08 -5.74
N CYS A 64 -6.54 13.69 -4.71
CA CYS A 64 -7.09 15.04 -4.80
C CYS A 64 -6.01 16.11 -4.63
N GLN A 65 -6.16 17.19 -5.39
CA GLN A 65 -5.20 18.27 -5.44
C GLN A 65 -5.72 19.50 -4.70
N LEU A 66 -4.81 20.30 -4.15
CA LEU A 66 -5.12 21.59 -3.52
C LEU A 66 -5.81 22.51 -4.54
N GLN A 67 -7.01 22.99 -4.21
CA GLN A 67 -7.76 23.90 -5.07
C GLN A 67 -7.46 25.36 -4.67
N ASN A 68 -6.95 26.16 -5.62
CA ASN A 68 -6.77 27.59 -5.41
C ASN A 68 -8.01 28.34 -5.92
N LYS A 69 -8.98 28.60 -5.05
CA LYS A 69 -10.18 29.38 -5.40
C LYS A 69 -10.04 30.84 -4.98
N ALA A 70 -10.66 31.75 -5.74
CA ALA A 70 -10.64 33.18 -5.45
C ALA A 70 -11.47 33.55 -4.21
N GLU A 71 -12.44 32.71 -3.83
CA GLU A 71 -13.44 32.98 -2.79
C GLU A 71 -13.21 32.17 -1.50
N ILE A 72 -12.49 31.03 -1.57
CA ILE A 72 -12.14 30.16 -0.44
C ILE A 72 -10.67 29.75 -0.58
N GLN A 73 -9.86 30.05 0.43
CA GLN A 73 -8.47 29.56 0.51
C GLN A 73 -8.44 28.28 1.34
N GLU A 74 -8.21 27.15 0.68
CA GLU A 74 -7.93 25.88 1.36
C GLU A 74 -6.42 25.79 1.64
N GLU A 75 -6.04 25.54 2.90
CA GLU A 75 -4.63 25.41 3.31
C GLU A 75 -4.05 24.02 2.99
N GLU A 76 -4.90 23.00 2.86
CA GLU A 76 -4.55 21.60 2.64
C GLU A 76 -5.46 20.98 1.58
N ALA A 77 -4.92 20.02 0.80
CA ALA A 77 -5.72 19.30 -0.18
C ALA A 77 -6.74 18.40 0.52
N LEU A 78 -7.96 18.33 0.00
CA LEU A 78 -9.00 17.48 0.56
C LEU A 78 -8.58 16.01 0.60
N ASP A 79 -8.84 15.32 1.71
CA ASP A 79 -8.53 13.88 1.85
C ASP A 79 -9.58 13.02 1.14
N CYS A 80 -9.33 12.72 -0.13
CA CYS A 80 -10.22 11.88 -0.91
C CYS A 80 -10.19 10.40 -0.53
N VAL A 81 -9.21 9.95 0.28
CA VAL A 81 -9.26 8.61 0.88
C VAL A 81 -10.33 8.60 1.96
N HIS A 82 -10.38 9.64 2.80
CA HIS A 82 -11.42 9.78 3.83
C HIS A 82 -12.82 9.86 3.22
N GLU A 83 -13.00 10.69 2.19
CA GLU A 83 -14.28 10.80 1.48
C GLU A 83 -14.72 9.47 0.86
N MET A 84 -13.79 8.76 0.22
CA MET A 84 -14.06 7.43 -0.35
C MET A 84 -14.48 6.44 0.74
N ASP A 85 -13.81 6.43 1.89
CA ASP A 85 -14.11 5.55 3.01
C ASP A 85 -15.46 5.88 3.66
N THR A 86 -15.80 7.16 3.75
CA THR A 86 -17.12 7.63 4.18
C THR A 86 -18.20 7.13 3.22
N ILE A 87 -18.03 7.26 1.90
CA ILE A 87 -18.96 6.72 0.90
C ILE A 87 -19.09 5.20 1.01
N ASN A 88 -17.96 4.50 1.14
CA ASN A 88 -17.93 3.04 1.29
C ASN A 88 -18.72 2.57 2.52
N HIS A 89 -18.55 3.26 3.65
CA HIS A 89 -19.26 2.96 4.88
C HIS A 89 -20.79 3.00 4.68
N TYR A 90 -21.32 4.01 3.98
CA TYR A 90 -22.77 4.15 3.74
C TYR A 90 -23.38 2.92 3.03
N VAL A 91 -22.61 2.25 2.17
CA VAL A 91 -23.07 1.06 1.42
C VAL A 91 -22.61 -0.27 2.04
N GLY A 92 -22.02 -0.24 3.24
CA GLY A 92 -21.54 -1.44 3.92
C GLY A 92 -20.15 -1.90 3.48
N MET A 93 -19.44 -1.17 2.62
CA MET A 93 -18.07 -1.52 2.24
C MET A 93 -17.09 -1.11 3.33
N TYR A 94 -16.13 -1.99 3.65
CA TYR A 94 -15.03 -1.67 4.57
C TYR A 94 -14.14 -0.53 4.02
N PRO A 95 -13.38 0.16 4.89
CA PRO A 95 -12.38 1.14 4.45
C PRO A 95 -11.39 0.56 3.43
N ILE A 96 -10.89 1.40 2.54
CA ILE A 96 -9.93 1.05 1.48
C ILE A 96 -8.62 0.49 2.09
N ALA A 97 -8.27 0.92 3.30
CA ALA A 97 -7.13 0.38 4.03
C ALA A 97 -7.33 -1.07 4.55
N ALA A 98 -8.53 -1.65 4.46
CA ALA A 98 -8.74 -3.08 4.77
C ALA A 98 -8.29 -4.01 3.62
N GLY A 99 -8.18 -3.51 2.40
CA GLY A 99 -7.82 -4.30 1.24
C GLY A 99 -6.32 -4.55 1.14
N ALA A 100 -5.93 -5.68 0.57
CA ALA A 100 -4.54 -6.02 0.27
C ALA A 100 -3.54 -5.81 1.43
N PRO A 101 -3.86 -6.19 2.68
CA PRO A 101 -3.00 -5.87 3.82
C PRO A 101 -1.66 -6.60 3.73
N VAL A 102 -1.64 -7.85 3.26
CA VAL A 102 -0.41 -8.63 3.10
C VAL A 102 0.42 -8.11 1.94
N GLU A 103 -0.20 -7.84 0.80
CA GLU A 103 0.46 -7.39 -0.42
C GLU A 103 1.12 -6.02 -0.21
N ARG A 104 0.44 -5.07 0.44
CA ARG A 104 1.01 -3.77 0.81
C ARG A 104 2.11 -3.89 1.86
N GLY A 105 1.89 -4.70 2.91
CA GLY A 105 2.86 -4.91 3.98
C GLY A 105 4.13 -5.67 3.55
N PHE A 106 4.02 -6.55 2.54
CA PHE A 106 5.14 -7.32 1.98
C PHE A 106 5.69 -6.72 0.68
N GLY A 107 5.10 -5.65 0.14
CA GLY A 107 5.42 -5.11 -1.18
C GLY A 107 6.91 -4.90 -1.41
N GLN A 108 7.62 -4.31 -0.43
CA GLN A 108 9.07 -4.10 -0.52
C GLN A 108 9.87 -5.41 -0.64
N PHE A 109 9.44 -6.46 0.06
CA PHE A 109 10.08 -7.76 0.03
C PHE A 109 9.79 -8.49 -1.29
N LEU A 110 8.58 -8.35 -1.82
CA LEU A 110 8.20 -8.91 -3.12
C LEU A 110 9.00 -8.29 -4.26
N ILE A 111 9.18 -6.95 -4.26
CA ILE A 111 10.06 -6.27 -5.21
C ILE A 111 11.50 -6.74 -5.07
N ALA A 112 12.05 -6.76 -3.84
CA ALA A 112 13.43 -7.21 -3.60
C ALA A 112 13.64 -8.67 -4.03
N PHE A 113 12.65 -9.53 -3.79
CA PHE A 113 12.64 -10.92 -4.25
C PHE A 113 12.75 -11.01 -5.78
N MET A 114 11.93 -10.25 -6.51
CA MET A 114 11.99 -10.19 -7.98
C MET A 114 13.31 -9.61 -8.50
N VAL A 115 13.90 -8.63 -7.82
CA VAL A 115 15.22 -8.09 -8.17
C VAL A 115 16.30 -9.17 -8.04
N ILE A 116 16.32 -9.95 -6.96
CA ILE A 116 17.26 -11.06 -6.77
C ILE A 116 17.07 -12.14 -7.86
N MET A 117 15.82 -12.41 -8.25
CA MET A 117 15.52 -13.33 -9.36
C MET A 117 16.13 -12.84 -10.68
N LEU A 118 15.97 -11.57 -11.02
CA LEU A 118 16.54 -10.98 -12.24
C LEU A 118 18.07 -10.98 -12.22
N ILE A 119 18.70 -10.65 -11.08
CA ILE A 119 20.16 -10.76 -10.90
C ILE A 119 20.62 -12.21 -11.11
N GLY A 120 19.86 -13.18 -10.58
CA GLY A 120 20.08 -14.60 -10.83
C GLY A 120 20.00 -14.95 -12.32
N PHE A 121 18.98 -14.45 -13.02
CA PHE A 121 18.76 -14.69 -14.45
C PHE A 121 19.87 -14.13 -15.35
N MET A 122 20.51 -13.02 -14.95
CA MET A 122 21.67 -12.45 -15.65
C MET A 122 22.85 -13.44 -15.70
N CYS A 123 23.00 -14.27 -14.67
CA CYS A 123 24.15 -15.15 -14.48
C CYS A 123 24.01 -16.49 -15.24
N VAL A 124 24.92 -16.72 -16.21
CA VAL A 124 25.02 -18.00 -16.95
C VAL A 124 25.85 -19.07 -16.25
N LYS A 125 26.70 -18.72 -15.29
CA LYS A 125 27.53 -19.68 -14.56
C LYS A 125 26.78 -20.17 -13.31
N PRO A 126 26.34 -21.44 -13.22
CA PRO A 126 25.49 -21.89 -12.12
C PRO A 126 26.10 -21.70 -10.74
N LYS A 127 27.40 -21.96 -10.57
CA LYS A 127 28.09 -21.77 -9.29
C LYS A 127 28.01 -20.33 -8.78
N ILE A 128 28.22 -19.35 -9.69
CA ILE A 128 28.14 -17.92 -9.35
C ILE A 128 26.69 -17.52 -9.09
N ARG A 129 25.76 -17.95 -9.95
CA ARG A 129 24.33 -17.68 -9.77
C ARG A 129 23.82 -18.15 -8.41
N VAL A 130 24.14 -19.40 -8.04
CA VAL A 130 23.75 -19.96 -6.74
C VAL A 130 24.36 -19.15 -5.60
N ALA A 131 25.64 -18.77 -5.68
CA ALA A 131 26.26 -17.97 -4.64
C ALA A 131 25.56 -16.60 -4.45
N ILE A 132 25.31 -15.89 -5.55
CA ILE A 132 24.64 -14.57 -5.52
C ILE A 132 23.20 -14.70 -5.01
N MET A 133 22.44 -15.67 -5.52
CA MET A 133 21.05 -15.86 -5.12
C MET A 133 20.94 -16.31 -3.65
N SER A 134 21.80 -17.22 -3.19
CA SER A 134 21.82 -17.63 -1.79
C SER A 134 22.15 -16.46 -0.87
N ALA A 135 23.13 -15.62 -1.22
CA ALA A 135 23.48 -14.44 -0.44
C ALA A 135 22.33 -13.42 -0.43
N GLY A 136 21.76 -13.11 -1.60
CA GLY A 136 20.65 -12.17 -1.72
C GLY A 136 19.41 -12.62 -0.96
N PHE A 137 19.00 -13.89 -1.11
CA PHE A 137 17.85 -14.42 -0.39
C PHE A 137 18.09 -14.62 1.10
N ALA A 138 19.32 -14.93 1.54
CA ALA A 138 19.64 -14.94 2.97
C ALA A 138 19.51 -13.53 3.57
N ALA A 139 20.03 -12.50 2.89
CA ALA A 139 19.86 -11.12 3.32
C ALA A 139 18.38 -10.70 3.35
N LEU A 140 17.61 -11.06 2.31
CA LEU A 140 16.17 -10.79 2.26
C LEU A 140 15.41 -11.51 3.39
N ALA A 141 15.71 -12.79 3.66
CA ALA A 141 15.09 -13.55 4.73
C ALA A 141 15.38 -12.94 6.11
N VAL A 142 16.61 -12.49 6.35
CA VAL A 142 16.99 -11.80 7.59
C VAL A 142 16.25 -10.47 7.70
N TRP A 143 16.26 -9.64 6.66
CA TRP A 143 15.55 -8.36 6.66
C TRP A 143 14.05 -8.54 6.90
N MET A 144 13.42 -9.50 6.23
CA MET A 144 12.01 -9.83 6.39
C MET A 144 11.72 -10.32 7.81
N TYR A 145 12.56 -11.17 8.40
CA TYR A 145 12.38 -11.65 9.77
C TYR A 145 12.48 -10.51 10.79
N LEU A 146 13.51 -9.67 10.67
CA LEU A 146 13.70 -8.51 11.53
C LEU A 146 12.52 -7.54 11.44
N THR A 147 11.99 -7.32 10.24
CA THR A 147 10.87 -6.41 10.02
C THR A 147 9.56 -6.94 10.60
N ILE A 148 9.25 -8.23 10.39
CA ILE A 148 7.96 -8.82 10.75
C ILE A 148 7.88 -9.16 12.23
N TYR A 149 8.94 -9.74 12.81
CA TYR A 149 8.86 -10.38 14.13
C TYR A 149 9.70 -9.74 15.24
N SER A 150 10.69 -8.91 14.90
CA SER A 150 11.57 -8.32 15.92
C SER A 150 11.00 -7.01 16.48
N ASP A 151 11.37 -6.70 17.72
CA ASP A 151 11.06 -5.42 18.37
C ASP A 151 11.63 -4.25 17.56
N GLY A 152 10.83 -3.22 17.34
CA GLY A 152 11.14 -2.08 16.48
C GLY A 152 11.19 -2.42 14.99
N GLY A 153 10.82 -3.64 14.59
CA GLY A 153 10.89 -4.10 13.20
C GLY A 153 10.11 -3.24 12.21
N PHE A 154 9.03 -2.57 12.63
CA PHE A 154 8.24 -1.69 11.78
C PHE A 154 9.05 -0.51 11.22
N ALA A 155 10.13 -0.08 11.89
CA ALA A 155 11.05 0.93 11.37
C ALA A 155 11.80 0.49 10.10
N LEU A 156 11.85 -0.81 9.82
CA LEU A 156 12.45 -1.39 8.61
C LEU A 156 11.47 -1.46 7.43
N GLN A 157 10.23 -1.00 7.61
CA GLN A 157 9.29 -0.80 6.50
C GLN A 157 9.64 0.45 5.69
N ASN A 158 9.17 0.44 4.44
CA ASN A 158 9.24 1.58 3.54
C ASN A 158 8.33 2.70 4.04
N GLU A 159 8.74 3.94 3.78
CA GLU A 159 8.05 5.15 4.23
C GLU A 159 6.62 5.25 3.74
N GLY A 160 6.35 4.92 2.47
CA GLY A 160 4.98 5.00 1.94
C GLY A 160 4.01 4.03 2.61
N PHE A 161 4.45 2.84 3.03
CA PHE A 161 3.60 1.94 3.82
C PHE A 161 3.36 2.49 5.23
N VAL A 162 4.39 3.05 5.87
CA VAL A 162 4.25 3.70 7.19
C VAL A 162 3.25 4.86 7.09
N GLN A 163 3.40 5.72 6.09
CA GLN A 163 2.50 6.82 5.82
C GLN A 163 1.08 6.33 5.57
N ALA A 164 0.89 5.31 4.71
CA ALA A 164 -0.44 4.77 4.42
C ALA A 164 -1.14 4.23 5.67
N VAL A 165 -0.41 3.56 6.57
CA VAL A 165 -0.96 3.10 7.85
C VAL A 165 -1.33 4.29 8.74
N VAL A 166 -0.45 5.29 8.89
CA VAL A 166 -0.73 6.50 9.68
C VAL A 166 -1.94 7.24 9.14
N THR A 167 -1.92 7.60 7.86
CA THR A 167 -3.00 8.33 7.20
C THR A 167 -4.32 7.59 7.35
N SER A 168 -4.31 6.26 7.19
CA SER A 168 -5.53 5.49 7.41
C SER A 168 -6.05 5.71 8.82
N LEU A 169 -5.23 5.68 9.86
CA LEU A 169 -5.66 5.81 11.26
C LEU A 169 -5.95 7.26 11.70
N ASP A 170 -5.26 8.24 11.12
CA ASP A 170 -5.38 9.67 11.46
C ASP A 170 -6.73 10.26 11.03
N GLN A 171 -7.43 9.61 10.10
CA GLN A 171 -8.83 9.91 9.75
C GLN A 171 -9.81 9.81 10.94
N GLU A 172 -9.39 9.28 12.09
CA GLU A 172 -10.14 9.36 13.35
C GLU A 172 -9.95 10.70 14.09
N ALA A 173 -8.83 11.39 13.90
CA ALA A 173 -8.55 12.66 14.58
C ALA A 173 -9.52 13.77 14.11
N SER A 174 -9.94 13.73 12.84
CA SER A 174 -11.05 14.57 12.35
C SER A 174 -12.42 14.09 12.85
N GLY A 175 -12.57 12.79 13.14
CA GLY A 175 -13.83 12.19 13.60
C GLY A 175 -14.20 12.43 15.08
N THR A 176 -13.35 13.10 15.87
CA THR A 176 -13.68 13.55 17.23
C THR A 176 -13.83 15.06 17.38
N SER A 177 -13.96 15.80 16.27
CA SER A 177 -14.19 17.25 16.28
C SER A 177 -15.18 17.77 15.23
N ASP A 178 -16.02 16.91 14.64
CA ASP A 178 -17.10 17.34 13.73
C ASP A 178 -18.50 17.37 14.40
N GLU A 179 -18.56 17.84 15.65
CA GLU A 179 -19.73 18.58 16.15
C GLU A 179 -19.57 20.10 15.98
N SER A 180 -18.59 20.55 15.19
CA SER A 180 -18.59 21.89 14.65
C SER A 180 -18.89 21.85 13.17
N GLU A 181 -20.19 21.81 12.86
CA GLU A 181 -20.68 22.63 11.76
C GLU A 181 -19.96 23.98 11.81
N GLU A 182 -19.60 24.46 10.63
CA GLU A 182 -19.16 25.81 10.36
C GLU A 182 -20.22 26.83 10.83
N ILE A 183 -20.30 27.05 12.14
CA ILE A 183 -20.94 28.23 12.71
C ILE A 183 -19.80 29.22 12.88
N VAL A 184 -19.69 30.09 11.89
CA VAL A 184 -19.30 31.51 12.02
C VAL A 184 -19.04 31.84 13.49
N ILE A 185 -17.77 32.06 13.87
CA ILE A 185 -17.43 32.49 15.22
C ILE A 185 -18.28 33.73 15.55
N GLY A 186 -19.29 33.47 16.36
CA GLY A 186 -20.42 34.34 16.63
C GLY A 186 -21.30 33.65 17.66
N GLY A 187 -20.73 33.36 18.84
CA GLY A 187 -21.42 32.61 19.88
C GLY A 187 -20.63 32.46 21.17
N VAL A 188 -21.30 31.89 22.19
CA VAL A 188 -20.92 31.79 23.61
C VAL A 188 -19.47 31.32 23.84
N ALA A 189 -18.90 30.47 22.97
CA ALA A 189 -17.52 30.00 23.08
C ALA A 189 -16.46 31.11 22.92
N GLY A 190 -16.68 32.08 22.02
CA GLY A 190 -15.78 33.24 21.87
C GLY A 190 -15.85 34.17 23.08
N VAL A 191 -17.04 34.35 23.65
CA VAL A 191 -17.27 35.13 24.88
C VAL A 191 -16.63 34.44 26.09
N LEU A 192 -16.67 33.11 26.16
CA LEU A 192 -16.06 32.32 27.23
C LEU A 192 -14.53 32.39 27.17
N LYS A 193 -13.93 32.26 25.97
CA LYS A 193 -12.48 32.42 25.77
C LYS A 193 -12.02 33.80 26.23
N GLN A 194 -12.68 34.85 25.76
CA GLN A 194 -12.35 36.21 26.14
C GLN A 194 -12.48 36.45 27.66
N SER A 195 -13.53 35.91 28.30
CA SER A 195 -13.71 36.01 29.74
C SER A 195 -12.66 35.25 30.56
N LEU A 196 -12.14 34.13 30.04
CA LEU A 196 -11.09 33.34 30.69
C LEU A 196 -9.70 33.98 30.52
N GLU A 197 -9.43 34.54 29.34
CA GLU A 197 -8.20 35.29 29.05
C GLU A 197 -8.14 36.61 29.84
N GLU A 198 -9.26 37.33 29.98
CA GLU A 198 -9.38 38.51 30.85
C GLU A 198 -9.18 38.17 32.34
N SER A 199 -9.42 36.91 32.73
CA SER A 199 -9.16 36.39 34.08
C SER A 199 -7.72 35.88 34.27
N GLY A 200 -6.84 36.07 33.28
CA GLY A 200 -5.43 35.66 33.34
C GLY A 200 -5.18 34.17 33.11
N VAL A 201 -6.19 33.42 32.63
CA VAL A 201 -6.06 32.01 32.26
C VAL A 201 -5.85 31.92 30.76
N GLU A 202 -4.67 31.48 30.34
CA GLU A 202 -4.38 31.25 28.92
C GLU A 202 -5.15 30.02 28.44
N VAL A 203 -6.10 30.21 27.52
CA VAL A 203 -6.93 29.14 26.95
C VAL A 203 -6.45 28.84 25.54
N VAL A 204 -5.66 27.78 25.43
CA VAL A 204 -5.27 27.23 24.12
C VAL A 204 -6.41 26.35 23.62
N LEU A 205 -6.97 26.71 22.46
CA LEU A 205 -8.03 25.91 21.84
C LEU A 205 -7.45 24.59 21.30
N PRO A 206 -8.20 23.48 21.37
CA PRO A 206 -7.80 22.22 20.71
C PRO A 206 -7.48 22.42 19.23
N SER A 207 -8.24 23.28 18.54
CA SER A 207 -8.00 23.65 17.15
C SER A 207 -6.70 24.43 16.94
N GLU A 208 -6.22 25.21 17.91
CA GLU A 208 -4.90 25.88 17.85
C GLU A 208 -3.75 24.91 18.13
N LEU A 209 -3.97 23.88 18.96
CA LEU A 209 -3.04 22.76 19.17
C LEU A 209 -2.95 21.87 17.94
N GLU A 210 -4.08 21.54 17.32
CA GLU A 210 -4.15 20.85 16.03
C GLU A 210 -3.48 21.67 14.95
N ARG A 211 -3.72 22.99 14.88
CA ARG A 211 -3.05 23.87 13.89
C ARG A 211 -1.55 23.96 14.12
N LYS A 212 -1.08 23.97 15.38
CA LYS A 212 0.35 23.94 15.71
C LYS A 212 0.99 22.58 15.43
N GLN A 213 0.29 21.48 15.66
CA GLN A 213 0.73 20.13 15.28
C GLN A 213 0.80 20.02 13.76
N LYS A 214 -0.25 20.42 13.04
CA LYS A 214 -0.31 20.47 11.57
C LYS A 214 0.73 21.40 10.95
N GLN A 215 0.99 22.58 11.53
CA GLN A 215 2.05 23.50 11.09
C GLN A 215 3.47 23.00 11.39
N ALA A 216 3.66 22.18 12.44
CA ALA A 216 4.91 21.45 12.67
C ALA A 216 5.06 20.24 11.71
N LEU A 217 3.96 19.78 11.11
CA LEU A 217 3.82 18.69 10.14
C LEU A 217 3.89 19.17 8.68
N GLY A 218 4.72 20.18 8.39
CA GLY A 218 4.97 20.58 7.00
C GLY A 218 5.60 19.43 6.20
N LYS A 219 4.86 18.84 5.25
CA LYS A 219 5.21 18.05 4.04
C LYS A 219 6.43 17.09 4.02
N ASP A 220 7.08 16.86 5.16
CA ASP A 220 8.34 16.14 5.31
C ASP A 220 8.44 15.56 6.74
N SER A 221 7.34 14.94 7.21
CA SER A 221 7.37 14.21 8.48
C SER A 221 8.25 12.98 8.29
N SER A 222 9.50 13.06 8.76
CA SER A 222 10.44 11.93 8.79
C SER A 222 9.72 10.66 9.28
N LYS A 223 9.98 9.52 8.64
CA LYS A 223 9.40 8.21 8.98
C LYS A 223 9.40 7.90 10.49
N ASP A 224 10.41 8.36 11.23
CA ASP A 224 10.50 8.17 12.68
C ASP A 224 9.37 8.91 13.44
N VAL A 225 9.00 10.11 12.98
CA VAL A 225 7.89 10.90 13.56
C VAL A 225 6.56 10.17 13.36
N LEU A 226 6.34 9.63 12.15
CA LEU A 226 5.15 8.84 11.83
C LEU A 226 5.04 7.60 12.73
N ILE A 227 6.16 6.92 13.00
CA ILE A 227 6.19 5.75 13.88
C ILE A 227 5.90 6.13 15.34
N GLU A 228 6.44 7.25 15.82
CA GLU A 228 6.13 7.73 17.17
C GLU A 228 4.66 8.15 17.30
N GLN A 229 4.04 8.73 16.27
CA GLN A 229 2.59 8.98 16.24
C GLN A 229 1.78 7.68 16.34
N LEU A 230 2.16 6.63 15.60
CA LEU A 230 1.50 5.32 15.71
C LEU A 230 1.64 4.74 17.10
N ARG A 231 2.83 4.82 17.69
CA ARG A 231 3.09 4.35 19.04
C ARG A 231 2.24 5.10 20.07
N ALA A 232 2.16 6.42 19.98
CA ALA A 232 1.33 7.23 20.87
C ALA A 232 -0.15 6.82 20.76
N THR A 233 -0.64 6.64 19.54
CA THR A 233 -2.01 6.18 19.27
C THR A 233 -2.26 4.79 19.85
N TYR A 234 -1.31 3.86 19.67
CA TYR A 234 -1.38 2.51 20.21
C TYR A 234 -1.44 2.50 21.75
N GLU A 235 -0.61 3.30 22.43
CA GLU A 235 -0.60 3.33 23.90
C GLU A 235 -1.90 3.91 24.47
N ILE A 236 -2.53 4.87 23.78
CA ILE A 236 -3.87 5.36 24.12
C ILE A 236 -4.90 4.22 24.04
N ASP A 237 -4.90 3.48 22.93
CA ASP A 237 -5.83 2.35 22.74
C ASP A 237 -5.56 1.24 23.76
N ARG A 238 -4.29 0.97 24.06
CA ARG A 238 -3.89 0.00 25.06
C ARG A 238 -4.40 0.37 26.45
N ALA A 239 -4.28 1.63 26.85
CA ALA A 239 -4.82 2.12 28.12
C ALA A 239 -6.35 1.92 28.20
N LYS A 240 -7.06 2.08 27.08
CA LYS A 240 -8.51 1.85 26.97
C LYS A 240 -8.89 0.36 26.87
N SER A 241 -7.96 -0.51 26.51
CA SER A 241 -8.23 -1.92 26.20
C SER A 241 -8.51 -2.83 27.40
N ASN A 242 -8.42 -2.32 28.64
CA ASN A 242 -8.53 -3.10 29.88
C ASN A 242 -7.60 -4.33 29.91
N GLY A 243 -6.37 -4.17 29.40
CA GLY A 243 -5.34 -5.21 29.40
C GLY A 243 -5.44 -6.23 28.25
N LYS A 244 -6.29 -6.01 27.25
CA LYS A 244 -6.38 -6.86 26.06
C LYS A 244 -5.22 -6.66 25.08
N LEU A 245 -4.69 -5.44 24.98
CA LEU A 245 -3.55 -5.15 24.11
C LEU A 245 -2.22 -5.34 24.85
N GLU A 246 -1.29 -6.00 24.17
CA GLU A 246 0.07 -6.23 24.66
C GLU A 246 0.88 -4.92 24.73
N ALA A 247 2.05 -4.96 25.36
CA ALA A 247 2.97 -3.81 25.34
C ALA A 247 3.46 -3.53 23.92
N TRP A 248 3.69 -2.25 23.59
CA TRP A 248 4.28 -1.89 22.30
C TRP A 248 5.66 -2.53 22.15
N ASN A 249 5.79 -3.41 21.15
CA ASN A 249 7.07 -3.94 20.69
C ASN A 249 7.48 -3.31 19.35
N GLY A 250 6.55 -2.70 18.59
CA GLY A 250 6.86 -2.03 17.33
C GLY A 250 7.28 -3.00 16.20
N SER A 251 6.97 -4.28 16.32
CA SER A 251 7.09 -5.24 15.22
C SER A 251 6.03 -4.96 14.14
N THR A 252 6.33 -5.23 12.88
CA THR A 252 5.32 -5.07 11.81
C THR A 252 4.09 -5.95 12.07
N MET A 253 4.27 -7.15 12.63
CA MET A 253 3.15 -8.02 13.00
C MET A 253 2.20 -7.31 13.98
N GLN A 254 2.72 -6.70 15.05
CA GLN A 254 1.88 -5.98 16.02
C GLN A 254 1.15 -4.81 15.35
N VAL A 255 1.88 -3.97 14.62
CA VAL A 255 1.32 -2.78 13.99
C VAL A 255 0.26 -3.15 12.96
N MET A 256 0.51 -4.12 12.08
CA MET A 256 -0.45 -4.56 11.07
C MET A 256 -1.72 -5.15 11.70
N LEU A 257 -1.60 -6.01 12.72
CA LEU A 257 -2.79 -6.62 13.34
C LEU A 257 -3.64 -5.58 14.08
N TRP A 258 -3.00 -4.68 14.84
CA TRP A 258 -3.71 -3.63 15.56
C TRP A 258 -4.34 -2.62 14.60
N SER A 259 -3.58 -2.08 13.65
CA SER A 259 -4.09 -1.09 12.69
C SER A 259 -5.20 -1.67 11.80
N TYR A 260 -5.10 -2.94 11.42
CA TYR A 260 -6.16 -3.63 10.67
C TYR A 260 -7.44 -3.80 11.48
N ALA A 261 -7.33 -4.25 12.74
CA ALA A 261 -8.49 -4.36 13.64
C ALA A 261 -9.17 -3.00 13.84
N LYS A 262 -8.36 -1.95 14.04
CA LYS A 262 -8.83 -0.57 14.20
C LYS A 262 -9.51 -0.04 12.94
N THR A 263 -8.90 -0.25 11.78
CA THR A 263 -9.46 0.15 10.48
C THR A 263 -10.81 -0.52 10.22
N LEU A 264 -10.91 -1.85 10.41
CA LEU A 264 -12.18 -2.55 10.23
C LEU A 264 -13.26 -2.06 11.21
N GLY A 265 -12.86 -1.74 12.44
CA GLY A 265 -13.76 -1.29 13.51
C GLY A 265 -14.18 0.18 13.44
N ARG A 266 -13.57 1.00 12.56
CA ARG A 266 -13.82 2.45 12.50
C ARG A 266 -15.29 2.78 12.36
N TYR A 267 -15.90 2.25 11.31
CA TYR A 267 -17.31 2.49 11.01
C TYR A 267 -18.20 1.32 11.40
N PHE A 268 -17.62 0.12 11.49
CA PHE A 268 -18.33 -1.12 11.75
C PHE A 268 -17.75 -1.81 12.97
N ASN A 269 -18.13 -1.37 14.18
CA ASN A 269 -17.63 -1.98 15.40
C ASN A 269 -18.31 -3.33 15.71
N ASN A 270 -18.13 -4.31 14.82
CA ASN A 270 -18.60 -5.69 14.97
C ASN A 270 -17.43 -6.63 15.28
N GLN A 271 -17.20 -6.86 16.57
CA GLN A 271 -16.09 -7.69 17.03
C GLN A 271 -16.24 -9.17 16.62
N GLU A 272 -17.45 -9.67 16.36
CA GLU A 272 -17.69 -11.05 15.93
C GLU A 272 -17.12 -11.31 14.52
N GLU A 273 -17.10 -10.28 13.66
CA GLU A 273 -16.50 -10.34 12.33
C GLU A 273 -15.03 -9.95 12.34
N ILE A 274 -14.67 -8.89 13.07
CA ILE A 274 -13.31 -8.34 13.07
C ILE A 274 -12.29 -9.32 13.64
N VAL A 275 -12.59 -9.96 14.76
CA VAL A 275 -11.62 -10.85 15.43
C VAL A 275 -11.20 -12.04 14.53
N PRO A 276 -12.12 -12.76 13.86
CA PRO A 276 -11.76 -13.76 12.85
C PRO A 276 -10.95 -13.21 11.67
N MET A 277 -11.27 -11.99 11.18
CA MET A 277 -10.51 -11.36 10.08
C MET A 277 -9.07 -11.05 10.50
N VAL A 278 -8.86 -10.54 11.72
CA VAL A 278 -7.51 -10.27 12.27
C VAL A 278 -6.73 -11.56 12.47
N HIS A 279 -7.38 -12.63 12.94
CA HIS A 279 -6.75 -13.96 13.04
C HIS A 279 -6.35 -14.49 11.66
N THR A 280 -7.22 -14.31 10.66
CA THR A 280 -6.94 -14.67 9.26
C THR A 280 -5.76 -13.88 8.72
N LEU A 281 -5.68 -12.57 9.00
CA LEU A 281 -4.52 -11.75 8.62
C LEU A 281 -3.24 -12.25 9.28
N LYS A 282 -3.27 -12.58 10.58
CA LYS A 282 -2.10 -13.15 11.28
C LYS A 282 -1.64 -14.45 10.61
N LEU A 283 -2.57 -15.33 10.26
CA LEU A 283 -2.26 -16.57 9.54
C LEU A 283 -1.69 -16.27 8.16
N ALA A 284 -2.29 -15.36 7.40
CA ALA A 284 -1.86 -14.96 6.07
C ALA A 284 -0.44 -14.36 6.08
N ILE A 285 -0.10 -13.50 7.04
CA ILE A 285 1.27 -12.97 7.21
C ILE A 285 2.28 -14.09 7.43
N ASN A 286 1.97 -15.05 8.31
CA ASN A 286 2.86 -16.18 8.58
C ASN A 286 2.99 -17.11 7.35
N VAL A 287 1.89 -17.38 6.65
CA VAL A 287 1.90 -18.17 5.41
C VAL A 287 2.68 -17.47 4.31
N ALA A 288 2.52 -16.16 4.14
CA ALA A 288 3.29 -15.37 3.19
C ALA A 288 4.78 -15.40 3.53
N PHE A 289 5.14 -15.20 4.79
CA PHE A 289 6.52 -15.26 5.27
C PHE A 289 7.16 -16.62 4.97
N TRP A 290 6.57 -17.72 5.45
CA TRP A 290 7.13 -19.07 5.26
C TRP A 290 7.04 -19.54 3.81
N GLY A 291 6.00 -19.12 3.08
CA GLY A 291 5.85 -19.35 1.65
C GLY A 291 6.98 -18.71 0.86
N LEU A 292 7.34 -17.46 1.17
CA LEU A 292 8.48 -16.77 0.56
C LEU A 292 9.80 -17.46 0.91
N ILE A 293 10.02 -17.88 2.16
CA ILE A 293 11.21 -18.65 2.54
C ILE A 293 11.30 -19.96 1.74
N GLY A 294 10.19 -20.70 1.62
CA GLY A 294 10.12 -21.91 0.81
C GLY A 294 10.43 -21.65 -0.67
N ALA A 295 9.87 -20.58 -1.24
CA ALA A 295 10.13 -20.17 -2.61
C ALA A 295 11.61 -19.79 -2.83
N MET A 296 12.24 -19.06 -1.90
CA MET A 296 13.67 -18.73 -1.95
C MET A 296 14.53 -20.00 -2.02
N LEU A 297 14.29 -20.96 -1.13
CA LEU A 297 15.04 -22.23 -1.10
C LEU A 297 14.87 -23.04 -2.40
N LEU A 298 13.64 -23.09 -2.92
CA LEU A 298 13.31 -23.78 -4.16
C LEU A 298 13.97 -23.11 -5.38
N LEU A 299 14.03 -21.78 -5.42
CA LEU A 299 14.72 -21.05 -6.48
C LEU A 299 16.24 -21.20 -6.41
N VAL A 300 16.84 -21.21 -5.21
CA VAL A 300 18.27 -21.54 -5.03
C VAL A 300 18.57 -22.96 -5.52
N TYR A 301 17.67 -23.92 -5.26
CA TYR A 301 17.79 -25.27 -5.80
C TYR A 301 17.75 -25.27 -7.33
N GLY A 302 16.76 -24.58 -7.92
CA GLY A 302 16.59 -24.45 -9.37
C GLY A 302 17.75 -23.73 -10.06
N ALA A 303 18.38 -22.78 -9.37
CA ALA A 303 19.52 -22.01 -9.86
C ALA A 303 20.78 -22.87 -10.14
N ARG A 304 20.81 -24.15 -9.74
CA ARG A 304 21.94 -25.06 -10.04
C ARG A 304 22.04 -25.48 -11.51
N LYS A 305 20.98 -25.31 -12.32
CA LYS A 305 20.94 -25.74 -13.73
C LYS A 305 20.59 -24.58 -14.67
N ASN A 306 21.19 -24.57 -15.86
CA ASN A 306 20.91 -23.59 -16.92
C ASN A 306 19.74 -24.07 -17.80
N GLY A 307 18.58 -24.26 -17.20
CA GLY A 307 17.41 -24.79 -17.89
C GLY A 307 16.38 -25.40 -16.94
N GLY A 308 15.30 -25.90 -17.52
CA GLY A 308 14.15 -26.41 -16.76
C GLY A 308 13.25 -25.31 -16.21
N PHE A 309 12.11 -25.72 -15.66
CA PHE A 309 11.04 -24.83 -15.21
C PHE A 309 11.51 -23.82 -14.15
N LEU A 310 12.27 -24.27 -13.14
CA LEU A 310 12.73 -23.42 -12.04
C LEU A 310 13.69 -22.31 -12.46
N TYR A 311 14.51 -22.53 -13.50
CA TYR A 311 15.37 -21.48 -14.04
C TYR A 311 14.54 -20.40 -14.75
N TRP A 312 13.52 -20.81 -15.52
CA TRP A 312 12.67 -19.87 -16.25
C TRP A 312 11.77 -19.04 -15.34
N ILE A 313 11.37 -19.57 -14.18
CA ILE A 313 10.64 -18.80 -13.15
C ILE A 313 11.38 -17.49 -12.81
N LEU A 314 12.72 -17.47 -12.82
CA LEU A 314 13.53 -16.29 -12.50
C LEU A 314 13.21 -15.05 -13.36
N VAL A 315 12.75 -15.26 -14.59
CA VAL A 315 12.31 -14.17 -15.48
C VAL A 315 10.79 -14.14 -15.66
N LEU A 316 10.13 -15.30 -15.66
CA LEU A 316 8.69 -15.39 -15.91
C LEU A 316 7.84 -14.74 -14.81
N VAL A 317 8.22 -14.86 -13.54
CA VAL A 317 7.46 -14.24 -12.43
C VAL A 317 7.53 -12.71 -12.48
N PRO A 318 8.72 -12.06 -12.54
CA PRO A 318 8.79 -10.60 -12.71
C PRO A 318 8.13 -10.13 -14.02
N MET A 319 8.23 -10.91 -15.10
CA MET A 319 7.56 -10.61 -16.36
C MET A 319 6.02 -10.65 -16.22
N ALA A 320 5.47 -11.54 -15.40
CA ALA A 320 4.03 -11.67 -15.17
C ALA A 320 3.44 -10.65 -14.17
N LEU A 321 4.26 -9.72 -13.64
CA LEU A 321 3.82 -8.69 -12.70
C LEU A 321 2.54 -7.93 -13.11
N PRO A 322 2.37 -7.41 -14.35
CA PRO A 322 1.13 -6.73 -14.73
C PRO A 322 -0.11 -7.63 -14.65
N LEU A 323 0.05 -8.94 -14.94
CA LEU A 323 -1.05 -9.90 -14.82
C LEU A 323 -1.38 -10.17 -13.35
N PHE A 324 -0.38 -10.38 -12.50
CA PHE A 324 -0.59 -10.58 -11.07
C PHE A 324 -1.28 -9.38 -10.43
N PHE A 325 -0.88 -8.16 -10.80
CA PHE A 325 -1.54 -6.94 -10.33
C PHE A 325 -3.03 -6.92 -10.66
N VAL A 326 -3.41 -7.15 -11.93
CA VAL A 326 -4.83 -7.11 -12.34
C VAL A 326 -5.64 -8.20 -11.64
N ILE A 327 -5.08 -9.40 -11.46
CA ILE A 327 -5.74 -10.49 -10.73
C ILE A 327 -5.99 -10.09 -9.27
N ASP A 328 -4.96 -9.61 -8.59
CA ASP A 328 -5.02 -9.24 -7.18
C ASP A 328 -5.97 -8.05 -6.96
N TYR A 329 -5.82 -6.99 -7.74
CA TYR A 329 -6.69 -5.82 -7.73
C TYR A 329 -8.17 -6.22 -7.95
N SER A 330 -8.45 -7.05 -8.97
CA SER A 330 -9.82 -7.51 -9.25
C SER A 330 -10.37 -8.39 -8.12
N ALA A 331 -9.54 -9.22 -7.49
CA ALA A 331 -9.94 -10.06 -6.37
C ALA A 331 -10.31 -9.21 -5.14
N TRP A 332 -9.55 -8.16 -4.85
CA TRP A 332 -9.88 -7.23 -3.77
C TRP A 332 -11.13 -6.42 -4.05
N LEU A 333 -11.33 -5.91 -5.27
CA LEU A 333 -12.59 -5.26 -5.64
C LEU A 333 -13.77 -6.22 -5.49
N TRP A 334 -13.63 -7.47 -5.93
CA TRP A 334 -14.66 -8.49 -5.73
C TRP A 334 -14.95 -8.70 -4.24
N TRP A 335 -13.91 -8.84 -3.41
CA TRP A 335 -14.04 -8.99 -1.97
C TRP A 335 -14.80 -7.82 -1.35
N TYR A 336 -14.47 -6.58 -1.72
CA TYR A 336 -15.16 -5.38 -1.27
C TYR A 336 -16.65 -5.39 -1.58
N GLY A 337 -17.03 -5.72 -2.82
CA GLY A 337 -18.43 -5.70 -3.23
C GLY A 337 -19.23 -6.95 -2.83
N HIS A 338 -18.59 -8.00 -2.30
CA HIS A 338 -19.24 -9.24 -1.84
C HIS A 338 -19.08 -9.50 -0.33
N THR A 339 -18.32 -8.67 0.37
CA THR A 339 -18.12 -8.72 1.83
C THR A 339 -18.66 -7.42 2.43
N LEU A 340 -19.94 -7.17 2.17
CA LEU A 340 -20.65 -5.99 2.65
C LEU A 340 -21.13 -6.22 4.09
N ASN A 341 -20.98 -5.21 4.93
CA ASN A 341 -21.41 -5.20 6.31
C ASN A 341 -22.89 -4.75 6.42
N ASP A 342 -23.69 -5.48 7.20
CA ASP A 342 -25.12 -5.20 7.40
C ASP A 342 -25.40 -3.90 8.18
N MET A 343 -24.38 -3.31 8.84
CA MET A 343 -24.49 -2.01 9.52
C MET A 343 -24.35 -0.81 8.58
N GLY A 344 -24.16 -1.03 7.27
CA GLY A 344 -24.21 0.05 6.28
C GLY A 344 -25.58 0.74 6.27
N ALA A 345 -25.61 2.06 6.11
CA ALA A 345 -26.85 2.83 6.08
C ALA A 345 -27.79 2.41 4.94
N PHE A 346 -27.21 1.97 3.82
CA PHE A 346 -27.93 1.47 2.65
C PHE A 346 -27.52 0.02 2.37
N SER A 347 -28.50 -0.88 2.37
CA SER A 347 -28.28 -2.25 1.90
C SER A 347 -28.26 -2.27 0.38
N VAL A 348 -27.10 -2.60 -0.19
CA VAL A 348 -26.92 -2.83 -1.62
C VAL A 348 -26.71 -4.32 -1.89
N LYS A 349 -27.18 -4.79 -3.04
CA LYS A 349 -26.91 -6.17 -3.45
C LYS A 349 -25.41 -6.32 -3.73
N PRO A 350 -24.82 -7.50 -3.47
CA PRO A 350 -23.44 -7.78 -3.86
C PRO A 350 -23.20 -7.42 -5.33
N PHE A 351 -22.11 -6.72 -5.57
CA PHE A 351 -21.73 -6.22 -6.88
C PHE A 351 -20.22 -6.29 -7.06
N MET A 352 -19.74 -6.07 -8.28
CA MET A 352 -18.31 -5.93 -8.53
C MET A 352 -18.02 -4.46 -8.83
N PRO A 353 -17.23 -3.76 -7.99
CA PRO A 353 -16.70 -2.45 -8.33
C PRO A 353 -16.01 -2.47 -9.69
N THR A 354 -15.98 -1.33 -10.35
CA THR A 354 -15.47 -1.22 -11.73
C THR A 354 -13.96 -1.48 -11.74
N VAL A 355 -13.55 -2.58 -12.37
CA VAL A 355 -12.12 -2.93 -12.52
C VAL A 355 -11.43 -2.02 -13.54
N PHE A 356 -12.09 -1.76 -14.67
CA PHE A 356 -11.54 -0.93 -15.75
C PHE A 356 -12.66 -0.23 -16.50
N GLY A 357 -12.45 1.04 -16.82
CA GLY A 357 -13.39 1.88 -17.55
C GLY A 357 -14.33 2.65 -16.63
N ASN A 358 -15.51 2.96 -17.17
CA ASN A 358 -16.55 3.71 -16.48
C ASN A 358 -17.66 2.76 -16.04
N GLY A 359 -18.05 2.86 -14.78
CA GLY A 359 -19.21 2.16 -14.24
C GLY A 359 -20.09 3.09 -13.41
N LYS A 360 -21.17 2.54 -12.87
CA LYS A 360 -22.12 3.30 -12.07
C LYS A 360 -22.62 2.47 -10.89
N VAL A 361 -22.58 3.06 -9.70
CA VAL A 361 -23.11 2.50 -8.46
C VAL A 361 -24.00 3.56 -7.82
N ALA A 362 -25.30 3.31 -7.79
CA ALA A 362 -26.30 4.30 -7.40
C ALA A 362 -26.14 5.63 -8.17
N GLN A 363 -25.93 6.75 -7.46
CA GLN A 363 -25.73 8.08 -8.06
C GLN A 363 -24.26 8.39 -8.39
N PHE A 364 -23.33 7.50 -8.03
CA PHE A 364 -21.91 7.65 -8.30
C PHE A 364 -21.54 7.03 -9.64
N THR A 365 -20.82 7.79 -10.44
CA THR A 365 -20.09 7.27 -11.60
C THR A 365 -18.67 6.94 -11.14
N THR A 366 -18.24 5.72 -11.40
CA THR A 366 -16.89 5.24 -11.06
C THR A 366 -16.03 5.25 -12.30
N HIS A 367 -14.84 5.84 -12.18
CA HIS A 367 -13.80 5.83 -13.20
C HIS A 367 -12.62 5.02 -12.66
N SER A 368 -12.18 4.01 -13.39
CA SER A 368 -11.07 3.15 -12.97
C SER A 368 -10.13 2.87 -14.13
N TYR A 369 -8.89 3.33 -14.03
CA TYR A 369 -7.94 3.26 -15.15
C TYR A 369 -6.50 3.03 -14.69
N PRO A 370 -5.67 2.40 -15.56
CA PRO A 370 -4.25 2.27 -15.32
C PRO A 370 -3.56 3.63 -15.24
N ASP A 371 -2.57 3.72 -14.36
CA ASP A 371 -1.68 4.86 -14.24
C ASP A 371 -0.25 4.51 -14.71
N ILE A 372 0.69 5.42 -14.51
CA ILE A 372 2.06 5.35 -15.01
C ILE A 372 2.78 4.09 -14.54
N GLY A 373 2.54 3.65 -13.29
CA GLY A 373 3.11 2.45 -12.70
C GLY A 373 2.66 1.18 -13.43
N PHE A 374 1.39 1.08 -13.82
CA PHE A 374 0.93 -0.05 -14.64
C PHE A 374 1.53 0.02 -16.06
N GLY A 375 1.64 1.21 -16.65
CA GLY A 375 2.37 1.41 -17.90
C GLY A 375 3.82 0.89 -17.83
N LEU A 376 4.53 1.19 -16.74
CA LEU A 376 5.88 0.68 -16.47
C LEU A 376 5.90 -0.84 -16.30
N MET A 377 4.88 -1.45 -15.68
CA MET A 377 4.76 -2.92 -15.60
C MET A 377 4.59 -3.55 -17.00
N VAL A 378 3.86 -2.90 -17.90
CA VAL A 378 3.72 -3.37 -19.30
C VAL A 378 5.06 -3.25 -20.05
N VAL A 379 5.80 -2.16 -19.87
CA VAL A 379 7.16 -2.02 -20.43
C VAL A 379 8.10 -3.09 -19.88
N LEU A 380 8.05 -3.35 -18.57
CA LEU A 380 8.81 -4.42 -17.91
C LEU A 380 8.54 -5.78 -18.56
N PHE A 381 7.27 -6.12 -18.83
CA PHE A 381 6.89 -7.36 -19.51
C PHE A 381 7.62 -7.50 -20.85
N PHE A 382 7.58 -6.48 -21.72
CA PHE A 382 8.22 -6.55 -23.04
C PHE A 382 9.75 -6.62 -22.97
N VAL A 383 10.37 -5.86 -22.05
CA VAL A 383 11.82 -5.89 -21.81
C VAL A 383 12.27 -7.29 -21.37
N LEU A 384 11.56 -7.89 -20.41
CA LEU A 384 11.89 -9.22 -19.89
C LEU A 384 11.55 -10.33 -20.89
N ALA A 385 10.50 -10.19 -21.69
CA ALA A 385 10.18 -11.11 -22.78
C ALA A 385 11.31 -11.15 -23.82
N ALA A 386 11.84 -9.99 -24.22
CA ALA A 386 13.00 -9.92 -25.10
C ALA A 386 14.24 -10.59 -24.47
N ALA A 387 14.52 -10.33 -23.19
CA ALA A 387 15.62 -10.96 -22.47
C ALA A 387 15.48 -12.49 -22.41
N ALA A 388 14.26 -12.98 -22.14
CA ALA A 388 13.93 -14.41 -22.09
C ALA A 388 14.11 -15.09 -23.45
N LEU A 389 13.64 -14.48 -24.54
CA LEU A 389 13.77 -15.02 -25.90
C LEU A 389 15.24 -15.08 -26.35
N ILE A 390 16.03 -14.05 -26.06
CA ILE A 390 17.48 -14.04 -26.37
C ILE A 390 18.19 -15.13 -25.57
N ARG A 391 17.90 -15.27 -24.27
CA ARG A 391 18.46 -16.32 -23.43
C ARG A 391 18.10 -17.72 -23.94
N ARG A 392 16.85 -17.92 -24.36
CA ARG A 392 16.36 -19.20 -24.88
C ARG A 392 17.12 -19.59 -26.14
N LYS A 393 17.31 -18.63 -27.06
CA LYS A 393 18.13 -18.82 -28.26
C LYS A 393 19.57 -19.17 -27.90
N GLN A 394 20.17 -18.42 -26.98
CA GLN A 394 21.55 -18.65 -26.53
C GLN A 394 21.77 -20.08 -26.01
N PHE A 395 20.87 -20.60 -25.18
CA PHE A 395 21.01 -21.95 -24.63
C PHE A 395 20.79 -23.03 -25.69
N ARG A 396 19.80 -22.87 -26.58
CA ARG A 396 19.57 -23.80 -27.70
C ARG A 396 20.78 -23.87 -28.63
N ASP A 397 21.38 -22.73 -28.96
CA ASP A 397 22.55 -22.64 -29.84
C ASP A 397 23.86 -23.11 -29.15
N SER A 398 23.82 -23.45 -27.85
CA SER A 398 24.94 -24.01 -27.09
C SER A 398 24.85 -25.52 -26.86
N GLU A 399 23.66 -26.10 -27.07
CA GLU A 399 23.43 -27.55 -27.05
C GLU A 399 23.67 -28.18 -28.44
N GLN A 400 23.67 -27.35 -29.51
CA GLN A 400 24.09 -27.68 -30.87
C GLN A 400 25.58 -27.36 -31.07
#